data_AF-A0A352C5R1-F1
#
_entry.id   AF-A0A352C5R1-F1
#
_cell.length_a   1.000
_cell.length_b   1.000
_cell.length_c   1.000
_cell.angle_alpha   90.00
_cell.angle_beta   90.00
_cell.angle_gamma   90.00
#
_symmetry.space_group_name_H-M   'P 1'
#
loop_
_entity.id
_entity.type
_entity.pdbx_description
1 polymer ?
#
loop_
_entity_poly.entity_id
_entity_poly.type
_entity_poly.pdbx_seq_one_letter_code
_entity_poly.pdbx_strand_id
1 'polypeptide(L)'
;MIWQGLAVAAGFPLYYSEGLCHVKGFHCIKVSGGQSWTSLFPDEKQRDIVQKINRTYNSLWAGKTLAVPDDLAHADVLAFSPFEASLPVTEKQIIVDQNKLAWGAFNEKGTQVNWGPIASGTDFCSDNHAKSCLTLTGTFRFFNKEDQRCTSGVYPLETGGGAKMFWCMFFHKGFALH
;
A
#
# COMPACT_ATOMS: atom_id res chain seq x y z
N MET A 1 -25.73 12.30 -4.62
CA MET A 1 -25.16 12.32 -5.99
C MET A 1 -24.09 11.25 -6.01
N ILE A 2 -24.39 10.14 -6.69
CA ILE A 2 -23.68 8.86 -6.58
C ILE A 2 -22.43 8.98 -7.45
N TRP A 3 -21.25 8.85 -6.85
CA TRP A 3 -20.02 8.63 -7.61
C TRP A 3 -20.15 7.26 -8.28
N GLN A 4 -20.57 7.28 -9.54
CA GLN A 4 -20.50 6.12 -10.41
C GLN A 4 -19.02 5.76 -10.54
N GLY A 5 -18.70 4.51 -10.23
CA GLY A 5 -17.35 3.97 -10.30
C GLY A 5 -16.71 4.33 -11.63
N LEU A 6 -15.44 4.72 -11.56
CA LEU A 6 -14.59 4.89 -12.72
C LEU A 6 -14.52 3.53 -13.45
N ALA A 7 -15.38 3.37 -14.46
CA ALA A 7 -15.28 2.27 -15.40
C ALA A 7 -14.02 2.51 -16.23
N VAL A 8 -13.03 1.63 -16.07
CA VAL A 8 -11.80 1.69 -16.83
C VAL A 8 -11.74 0.46 -17.72
N ALA A 9 -11.49 0.71 -19.01
CA ALA A 9 -11.35 -0.32 -20.03
C ALA A 9 -10.23 -1.33 -19.68
N ALA A 10 -10.43 -2.58 -20.08
CA ALA A 10 -9.49 -3.67 -19.82
C ALA A 10 -8.12 -3.43 -20.50
N GLY A 11 -7.06 -3.48 -19.69
CA GLY A 11 -5.66 -3.43 -20.13
C GLY A 11 -4.87 -2.33 -19.42
N PHE A 12 -4.04 -2.74 -18.44
CA PHE A 12 -3.17 -1.95 -17.54
C PHE A 12 -3.81 -1.39 -16.25
N PRO A 13 -3.43 -1.86 -15.05
CA PRO A 13 -3.76 -1.16 -13.81
C PRO A 13 -2.65 -0.14 -13.48
N LEU A 14 -2.66 1.02 -14.16
CA LEU A 14 -1.81 2.16 -13.79
C LEU A 14 -2.63 3.22 -13.02
N TYR A 15 -3.34 2.78 -11.98
CA TYR A 15 -4.29 3.61 -11.22
C TYR A 15 -3.67 4.46 -10.11
N TYR A 16 -2.34 4.53 -10.02
CA TYR A 16 -1.67 5.18 -8.89
C TYR A 16 -0.42 5.93 -9.34
N SER A 17 0.06 6.81 -8.47
CA SER A 17 1.18 7.73 -8.76
C SER A 17 0.91 8.59 -9.99
N GLU A 18 1.92 8.84 -10.83
CA GLU A 18 1.81 9.70 -12.01
C GLU A 18 0.74 9.26 -13.02
N GLY A 19 0.33 7.98 -13.02
CA GLY A 19 -0.79 7.51 -13.84
C GLY A 19 -2.11 8.25 -13.56
N LEU A 20 -2.30 8.76 -12.34
CA LEU A 20 -3.48 9.53 -11.95
C LEU A 20 -3.48 10.97 -12.48
N CYS A 21 -2.36 11.48 -13.00
CA CYS A 21 -2.32 12.82 -13.60
C CYS A 21 -3.28 12.99 -14.78
N HIS A 22 -3.73 11.89 -15.37
CA HIS A 22 -4.64 11.87 -16.52
C HIS A 22 -6.07 11.47 -16.15
N VAL A 23 -6.36 11.31 -14.86
CA VAL A 23 -7.68 10.90 -14.36
C VAL A 23 -8.43 12.11 -13.83
N LYS A 24 -9.71 12.23 -14.21
CA LYS A 24 -10.58 13.31 -13.69
C LYS A 24 -10.68 13.23 -12.16
N GLY A 25 -10.58 14.37 -11.48
CA GLY A 25 -10.57 14.45 -10.02
C GLY A 25 -9.16 14.46 -9.43
N PHE A 26 -8.13 14.48 -10.27
CA PHE A 26 -6.74 14.63 -9.89
C PHE A 26 -6.06 15.72 -10.70
N HIS A 27 -5.13 16.41 -10.04
CA HIS A 27 -4.11 17.22 -10.67
C HIS A 27 -2.73 16.73 -10.23
N CYS A 28 -1.69 17.18 -10.94
CA CYS A 28 -0.32 16.82 -10.61
C CYS A 28 0.53 18.03 -10.32
N ILE A 29 1.34 17.92 -9.27
CA ILE A 29 2.32 18.92 -8.88
C ILE A 29 3.73 18.38 -9.12
N LYS A 30 4.67 19.27 -9.44
CA LYS A 30 6.10 18.95 -9.45
C LYS A 30 6.73 19.48 -8.17
N VAL A 31 7.41 18.59 -7.46
CA VAL A 31 8.19 18.95 -6.27
C VAL A 31 9.32 19.91 -6.68
N SER A 32 9.39 21.06 -6.05
CA SER A 32 10.46 22.05 -6.20
C SER A 32 11.59 21.78 -5.21
N GLY A 33 12.76 22.40 -5.43
CA GLY A 33 13.90 22.30 -4.53
C GLY A 33 13.54 22.72 -3.09
N GLY A 34 13.94 21.90 -2.11
CA GLY A 34 13.72 22.15 -0.68
C GLY A 34 12.33 21.77 -0.14
N GLN A 35 11.39 21.35 -0.99
CA GLN A 35 10.08 20.90 -0.54
C GLN A 35 10.13 19.48 0.04
N SER A 36 9.38 19.27 1.12
CA SER A 36 9.18 18.00 1.80
C SER A 36 7.70 17.63 1.84
N TRP A 37 7.39 16.41 2.31
CA TRP A 37 6.01 16.01 2.54
C TRP A 37 5.27 16.95 3.48
N THR A 38 5.92 17.38 4.57
CA THR A 38 5.30 18.25 5.58
C THR A 38 5.15 19.68 5.11
N SER A 39 6.01 20.17 4.22
CA SER A 39 5.84 21.50 3.63
C SER A 39 4.74 21.55 2.57
N LEU A 40 4.56 20.47 1.80
CA LEU A 40 3.53 20.40 0.75
C LEU A 40 2.16 20.04 1.31
N PHE A 41 2.10 19.11 2.26
CA PHE A 41 0.87 18.60 2.86
C PHE A 41 1.02 18.62 4.40
N PRO A 42 0.78 19.78 5.05
CA PRO A 42 0.98 19.92 6.49
C PRO A 42 -0.04 19.11 7.30
N ASP A 43 -1.28 18.98 6.82
CA ASP A 43 -2.29 18.12 7.43
C ASP A 43 -1.90 16.63 7.25
N GLU A 44 -1.91 15.88 8.34
CA GLU A 44 -1.46 14.48 8.35
C GLU A 44 -2.37 13.54 7.57
N LYS A 45 -3.69 13.76 7.62
CA LYS A 45 -4.65 12.90 6.90
C LYS A 45 -4.54 13.13 5.40
N GLN A 46 -4.46 14.39 4.97
CA GLN A 46 -4.24 14.72 3.57
C GLN A 46 -2.90 14.19 3.06
N ARG A 47 -1.83 14.32 3.87
CA ARG A 47 -0.52 13.77 3.55
C ARG A 47 -0.55 12.25 3.39
N ASP A 48 -1.20 11.53 4.30
CA ASP A 48 -1.34 10.07 4.22
C ASP A 48 -2.08 9.65 2.93
N ILE A 49 -3.16 10.35 2.56
CA ILE A 49 -3.88 10.12 1.29
C ILE A 49 -2.93 10.27 0.10
N VAL A 50 -2.21 11.39 0.00
CA VAL A 50 -1.29 11.64 -1.12
C VAL A 50 -0.16 10.62 -1.14
N GLN A 51 0.39 10.24 0.01
CA GLN A 51 1.45 9.23 0.13
C GLN A 51 0.97 7.84 -0.32
N LYS A 52 -0.24 7.41 0.09
CA LYS A 52 -0.84 6.14 -0.34
C LYS A 52 -1.09 6.12 -1.85
N ILE A 53 -1.66 7.20 -2.39
CA ILE A 53 -1.98 7.32 -3.81
C ILE A 53 -0.71 7.33 -4.67
N ASN A 54 0.36 7.98 -4.21
CA ASN A 54 1.68 7.98 -4.87
C ASN A 54 2.57 6.81 -4.44
N ARG A 55 2.04 5.90 -3.61
CA ARG A 55 2.69 4.67 -3.13
C ARG A 55 4.09 4.89 -2.57
N THR A 56 4.28 5.99 -1.85
CA THR A 56 5.59 6.35 -1.32
C THR A 56 5.47 7.31 -0.14
N TYR A 57 6.23 7.02 0.91
CA TYR A 57 6.50 7.92 2.03
C TYR A 57 7.97 8.37 2.04
N ASN A 58 8.76 7.96 1.05
CA ASN A 58 10.17 8.29 0.94
C ASN A 58 10.37 9.80 0.79
N SER A 59 11.53 10.31 1.18
CA SER A 59 11.90 11.71 1.00
C SER A 59 11.64 12.19 -0.43
N LEU A 60 11.09 13.40 -0.55
CA LEU A 60 10.83 14.03 -1.84
C LEU A 60 12.11 14.64 -2.43
N TRP A 61 12.17 14.69 -3.75
CA TRP A 61 13.27 15.27 -4.51
C TRP A 61 12.73 16.19 -5.60
N ALA A 62 13.51 17.20 -5.96
CA ALA A 62 13.12 18.15 -6.99
C ALA A 62 12.84 17.44 -8.32
N GLY A 63 11.75 17.83 -8.97
CA GLY A 63 11.27 17.26 -10.22
C GLY A 63 10.33 16.07 -10.08
N LYS A 64 10.18 15.47 -8.88
CA LYS A 64 9.21 14.39 -8.67
C LYS A 64 7.79 14.89 -8.95
N THR A 65 7.06 14.18 -9.80
CA THR A 65 5.62 14.40 -10.01
C THR A 65 4.83 13.70 -8.89
N LEU A 66 3.85 14.40 -8.31
CA LEU A 66 2.91 13.84 -7.35
C LEU A 66 1.48 14.05 -7.86
N ALA A 67 0.68 12.98 -7.88
CA ALA A 67 -0.76 13.08 -8.10
C ALA A 67 -1.48 13.48 -6.81
N VAL A 68 -2.40 14.43 -6.92
CA VAL A 68 -3.13 15.02 -5.79
C VAL A 68 -4.62 15.07 -6.15
N PRO A 69 -5.52 14.55 -5.30
CA PRO A 69 -6.95 14.74 -5.49
C PRO A 69 -7.33 16.22 -5.56
N ASP A 70 -8.24 16.58 -6.45
CA ASP A 70 -8.71 17.96 -6.61
C ASP A 70 -9.42 18.48 -5.35
N ASP A 71 -10.17 17.62 -4.66
CA ASP A 71 -10.84 17.91 -3.39
C ASP A 71 -10.20 17.14 -2.23
N LEU A 72 -8.89 17.37 -2.02
CA LEU A 72 -8.13 16.71 -0.96
C LEU A 72 -8.68 17.01 0.45
N ALA A 73 -9.32 18.17 0.65
CA ALA A 73 -9.83 18.60 1.95
C ALA A 73 -10.99 17.72 2.46
N HIS A 74 -11.80 17.16 1.56
CA HIS A 74 -12.94 16.30 1.90
C HIS A 74 -12.75 14.85 1.42
N ALA A 75 -11.55 14.51 0.95
CA ALA A 75 -11.26 13.21 0.41
C ALA A 75 -11.30 12.13 1.50
N ASP A 76 -12.01 11.04 1.22
CA ASP A 76 -11.95 9.81 2.01
C ASP A 76 -10.88 8.90 1.44
N VAL A 77 -9.97 8.42 2.28
CA VAL A 77 -8.93 7.48 1.88
C VAL A 77 -9.52 6.23 1.23
N LEU A 78 -10.67 5.73 1.70
CA LEU A 78 -11.30 4.53 1.16
C LEU A 78 -11.81 4.72 -0.28
N ALA A 79 -12.13 5.95 -0.68
CA ALA A 79 -12.56 6.26 -2.05
C ALA A 79 -11.47 5.98 -3.10
N PHE A 80 -10.21 5.88 -2.67
CA PHE A 80 -9.06 5.56 -3.52
C PHE A 80 -8.61 4.11 -3.38
N SER A 81 -9.37 3.25 -2.69
CA SER A 81 -9.03 1.85 -2.57
C SER A 81 -9.22 1.10 -3.89
N PRO A 82 -8.33 0.17 -4.26
CA PRO A 82 -8.51 -0.64 -5.46
C PRO A 82 -9.36 -1.90 -5.19
N PHE A 83 -10.09 -1.91 -4.07
CA PHE A 83 -10.94 -3.00 -3.62
C PHE A 83 -12.40 -2.57 -3.55
N GLU A 84 -13.30 -3.55 -3.56
CA GLU A 84 -14.72 -3.32 -3.31
C GLU A 84 -14.93 -2.74 -1.90
N ALA A 85 -15.91 -1.84 -1.76
CA ALA A 85 -16.26 -1.26 -0.46
C ALA A 85 -16.81 -2.31 0.54
N SER A 86 -17.32 -3.44 0.03
CA SER A 86 -17.78 -4.55 0.86
C SER A 86 -17.60 -5.91 0.19
N LEU A 87 -17.35 -6.94 1.00
CA LEU A 87 -17.24 -8.33 0.57
C LEU A 87 -18.23 -9.22 1.35
N PRO A 88 -18.69 -10.36 0.79
CA PRO A 88 -19.58 -11.29 1.48
C PRO A 88 -18.78 -12.20 2.44
N VAL A 89 -18.21 -11.61 3.50
CA VAL A 89 -17.39 -12.31 4.49
C VAL A 89 -18.03 -12.22 5.88
N THR A 90 -17.80 -13.23 6.72
CA THR A 90 -18.40 -13.35 8.06
C THR A 90 -17.40 -13.16 9.19
N GLU A 91 -16.19 -12.69 8.88
CA GLU A 91 -15.11 -12.49 9.84
C GLU A 91 -14.14 -11.40 9.35
N LYS A 92 -13.26 -10.92 10.23
CA LYS A 92 -12.23 -9.96 9.86
C LYS A 92 -11.27 -10.58 8.85
N GLN A 93 -11.07 -9.91 7.72
CA GLN A 93 -10.17 -10.37 6.67
C GLN A 93 -9.22 -9.27 6.23
N ILE A 94 -8.01 -9.67 5.84
CA ILE A 94 -7.09 -8.84 5.07
C ILE A 94 -6.97 -9.50 3.70
N ILE A 95 -7.31 -8.76 2.65
CA ILE A 95 -7.11 -9.18 1.26
C ILE A 95 -5.82 -8.53 0.78
N VAL A 96 -4.89 -9.34 0.29
CA VAL A 96 -3.64 -8.90 -0.33
C VAL A 96 -3.70 -9.28 -1.79
N ASP A 97 -3.60 -8.30 -2.68
CA ASP A 97 -3.61 -8.52 -4.13
C ASP A 97 -2.27 -8.05 -4.71
N GLN A 98 -1.43 -9.02 -5.08
CA GLN A 98 -0.09 -8.78 -5.60
C GLN A 98 -0.11 -8.14 -7.00
N ASN A 99 -1.18 -8.31 -7.78
CA ASN A 99 -1.33 -7.66 -9.08
C ASN A 99 -1.71 -6.19 -8.92
N LYS A 100 -2.57 -5.88 -7.94
CA LYS A 100 -2.89 -4.50 -7.57
C LYS A 100 -1.77 -3.83 -6.79
N LEU A 101 -0.83 -4.61 -6.22
CA LEU A 101 0.16 -4.17 -5.24
C LEU A 101 -0.51 -3.37 -4.11
N ALA A 102 -1.57 -3.93 -3.54
CA ALA A 102 -2.29 -3.33 -2.44
C ALA A 102 -2.85 -4.38 -1.46
N TRP A 103 -3.20 -3.92 -0.27
CA TRP A 103 -3.96 -4.68 0.71
C TRP A 103 -5.22 -3.91 1.14
N GLY A 104 -6.27 -4.63 1.52
CA GLY A 104 -7.50 -4.08 2.08
C GLY A 104 -7.91 -4.83 3.35
N ALA A 105 -8.30 -4.12 4.41
CA ALA A 105 -8.87 -4.71 5.62
C ALA A 105 -10.38 -4.58 5.64
N PHE A 106 -11.04 -5.68 6.01
CA PHE A 106 -12.49 -5.81 6.07
C PHE A 106 -12.89 -6.23 7.49
N ASN A 107 -13.96 -5.63 8.00
CA ASN A 107 -14.52 -5.99 9.30
C ASN A 107 -15.39 -7.27 9.21
N GLU A 108 -15.97 -7.68 10.34
CA GLU A 108 -16.78 -8.92 10.46
C GLU A 108 -18.06 -8.91 9.63
N LYS A 109 -18.51 -7.73 9.18
CA LYS A 109 -19.65 -7.55 8.27
C LYS A 109 -19.20 -7.44 6.80
N GLY A 110 -17.90 -7.59 6.56
CA GLY A 110 -17.29 -7.43 5.26
C GLY A 110 -17.21 -6.01 4.74
N THR A 111 -17.44 -4.97 5.56
CA THR A 111 -17.19 -3.59 5.15
C THR A 111 -15.70 -3.30 5.16
N GLN A 112 -15.19 -2.68 4.10
CA GLN A 112 -13.81 -2.22 4.06
C GLN A 112 -13.59 -1.11 5.08
N VAL A 113 -12.54 -1.22 5.88
CA VAL A 113 -12.20 -0.26 6.93
C VAL A 113 -10.83 0.37 6.75
N ASN A 114 -9.96 -0.23 5.94
CA ASN A 114 -8.66 0.34 5.60
C ASN A 114 -8.08 -0.29 4.32
N TRP A 115 -7.07 0.35 3.75
CA TRP A 115 -6.25 -0.20 2.68
C TRP A 115 -4.89 0.50 2.63
N GLY A 116 -3.96 -0.09 1.88
CA GLY A 116 -2.70 0.56 1.55
C GLY A 116 -1.95 -0.14 0.43
N PRO A 117 -0.88 0.49 -0.08
CA PRO A 117 0.03 -0.17 -1.00
C PRO A 117 0.81 -1.29 -0.29
N ILE A 118 1.27 -2.27 -1.05
CA ILE A 118 2.25 -3.28 -0.59
C ILE A 118 3.48 -3.25 -1.49
N ALA A 119 4.59 -3.74 -0.96
CA ALA A 119 5.68 -4.28 -1.75
C ALA A 119 5.69 -5.81 -1.52
N SER A 120 5.33 -6.57 -2.55
CA SER A 120 5.42 -8.04 -2.51
C SER A 120 6.76 -8.52 -3.04
N GLY A 121 7.02 -9.81 -2.85
CA GLY A 121 8.16 -10.50 -3.42
C GLY A 121 8.25 -10.34 -4.93
N THR A 122 9.48 -10.24 -5.43
CA THR A 122 9.80 -10.14 -6.87
C THR A 122 10.18 -11.51 -7.43
N ASP A 123 10.11 -11.65 -8.75
CA ASP A 123 10.54 -12.84 -9.48
C ASP A 123 12.03 -13.14 -9.29
N PHE A 124 12.85 -12.11 -9.05
CA PHE A 124 14.29 -12.24 -8.92
C PHE A 124 14.81 -11.74 -7.56
N CYS A 125 15.39 -12.64 -6.78
CA CYS A 125 16.10 -12.34 -5.54
C CYS A 125 17.53 -11.87 -5.83
N SER A 126 17.91 -10.69 -5.33
CA SER A 126 19.30 -10.23 -5.41
C SER A 126 20.22 -10.92 -4.40
N ASP A 127 19.66 -11.51 -3.34
CA ASP A 127 20.38 -12.39 -2.43
C ASP A 127 20.50 -13.78 -3.09
N ASN A 128 21.74 -14.16 -3.40
CA ASN A 128 22.15 -15.21 -4.34
C ASN A 128 21.73 -16.67 -4.01
N HIS A 129 20.65 -16.91 -3.26
CA HIS A 129 20.29 -18.21 -2.69
C HIS A 129 18.93 -18.76 -3.13
N ALA A 130 18.02 -17.95 -3.69
CA ALA A 130 16.73 -18.42 -4.19
C ALA A 130 16.48 -17.94 -5.63
N LYS A 131 15.88 -18.80 -6.47
CA LYS A 131 15.50 -18.46 -7.84
C LYS A 131 14.30 -17.49 -7.89
N SER A 132 13.53 -17.36 -6.81
CA SER A 132 12.36 -16.51 -6.72
C SER A 132 12.08 -16.09 -5.27
N CYS A 133 11.69 -14.83 -5.07
CA CYS A 133 11.34 -14.27 -3.76
C CYS A 133 9.83 -14.05 -3.63
N LEU A 134 9.03 -14.72 -4.47
CA LEU A 134 7.60 -14.49 -4.61
C LEU A 134 6.86 -14.67 -3.28
N THR A 135 5.95 -13.73 -3.00
CA THR A 135 5.05 -13.88 -1.87
C THR A 135 4.03 -14.97 -2.18
N LEU A 136 3.82 -15.88 -1.23
CA LEU A 136 2.86 -16.98 -1.38
C LEU A 136 1.43 -16.45 -1.59
N THR A 137 0.67 -17.15 -2.44
CA THR A 137 -0.76 -16.93 -2.63
C THR A 137 -1.56 -18.04 -1.95
N GLY A 138 -2.60 -17.68 -1.21
CA GLY A 138 -3.46 -18.62 -0.51
C GLY A 138 -4.28 -17.96 0.59
N THR A 139 -5.01 -18.78 1.34
CA THR A 139 -5.76 -18.34 2.52
C THR A 139 -5.03 -18.78 3.78
N PHE A 140 -4.72 -17.81 4.64
CA PHE A 140 -3.94 -18.05 5.86
C PHE A 140 -4.62 -17.42 7.07
N ARG A 141 -4.19 -17.84 8.26
CA ARG A 141 -4.56 -17.23 9.53
C ARG A 141 -3.34 -16.59 10.14
N PHE A 142 -3.46 -15.35 10.59
CA PHE A 142 -2.44 -14.77 11.45
C PHE A 142 -2.40 -15.57 12.76
N PHE A 143 -1.25 -16.15 13.06
CA PHE A 143 -1.05 -16.92 14.29
C PHE A 143 -0.24 -16.14 15.33
N ASN A 144 0.42 -15.05 14.92
CA ASN A 144 1.16 -14.19 15.82
C ASN A 144 1.12 -12.73 15.35
N LYS A 145 1.07 -11.79 16.29
CA LYS A 145 1.10 -10.34 16.05
C LYS A 145 2.07 -9.72 17.05
N GLU A 146 3.10 -9.09 16.52
CA GLU A 146 4.14 -8.45 17.32
C GLU A 146 3.98 -6.92 17.29
N ASP A 147 4.85 -6.22 18.01
CA ASP A 147 4.83 -4.78 18.16
C ASP A 147 5.91 -4.07 17.32
N GLN A 148 6.13 -2.78 17.62
CA GLN A 148 7.17 -1.94 17.04
C GLN A 148 8.62 -2.43 17.26
N ARG A 149 8.85 -3.53 17.97
CA ARG A 149 10.20 -4.10 18.18
C ARG A 149 10.41 -5.37 17.36
N CYS A 150 9.43 -5.80 16.57
CA CYS A 150 9.57 -7.00 15.77
C CYS A 150 10.76 -6.93 14.81
N THR A 151 11.49 -8.03 14.75
CA THR A 151 12.64 -8.24 13.86
C THR A 151 12.52 -9.56 13.13
N SER A 152 13.16 -9.65 11.97
CA SER A 152 13.29 -10.91 11.24
C SER A 152 14.24 -11.85 11.98
N GLY A 153 13.85 -13.11 12.14
CA GLY A 153 14.73 -14.17 12.63
C GLY A 153 15.65 -14.77 11.56
N VAL A 154 15.56 -14.29 10.31
CA VAL A 154 16.32 -14.84 9.17
C VAL A 154 17.13 -13.75 8.48
N TYR A 155 16.54 -12.56 8.26
CA TYR A 155 17.17 -11.48 7.53
C TYR A 155 17.71 -10.38 8.46
N PRO A 156 18.83 -9.72 8.11
CA PRO A 156 19.70 -10.02 6.96
C PRO A 156 20.44 -11.35 7.12
N LEU A 157 20.75 -12.01 5.99
CA LEU A 157 21.36 -13.34 5.98
C LEU A 157 22.78 -13.29 6.56
N GLU A 158 23.50 -12.21 6.31
CA GLU A 158 24.87 -11.98 6.77
C GLU A 158 25.00 -11.94 8.30
N THR A 159 23.94 -11.55 9.01
CA THR A 159 23.89 -11.52 10.48
C THR A 159 23.01 -12.62 11.07
N GLY A 160 22.35 -13.43 10.24
CA GLY A 160 21.42 -14.47 10.68
C GLY A 160 20.15 -13.92 11.34
N GLY A 161 19.69 -12.73 10.94
CA GLY A 161 18.53 -12.06 11.52
C GLY A 161 18.80 -10.64 12.01
N GLY A 162 17.74 -9.98 12.50
CA GLY A 162 17.79 -8.65 13.13
C GLY A 162 17.23 -7.50 12.29
N ALA A 163 16.80 -7.75 11.04
CA ALA A 163 16.15 -6.73 10.22
C ALA A 163 14.86 -6.26 10.89
N LYS A 164 14.66 -4.94 10.98
CA LYS A 164 13.47 -4.36 11.62
C LYS A 164 12.23 -4.62 10.75
N MET A 165 11.19 -5.16 11.37
CA MET A 165 9.89 -5.47 10.76
C MET A 165 8.78 -4.94 11.68
N PHE A 166 8.68 -3.62 11.81
CA PHE A 166 7.74 -2.99 12.75
C PHE A 166 6.31 -3.54 12.59
N TRP A 167 5.66 -3.91 13.69
CA TRP A 167 4.25 -4.35 13.71
C TRP A 167 3.95 -5.60 12.85
N CYS A 168 4.88 -6.55 12.82
CA CYS A 168 4.73 -7.75 12.00
C CYS A 168 3.59 -8.67 12.46
N MET A 169 2.85 -9.22 11.49
CA MET A 169 1.79 -10.20 11.70
C MET A 169 2.10 -11.47 10.89
N PHE A 170 2.50 -12.54 11.57
CA PHE A 170 2.93 -13.79 10.94
C PHE A 170 1.76 -14.67 10.53
N PHE A 171 1.82 -15.23 9.32
CA PHE A 171 0.74 -16.05 8.76
C PHE A 171 1.20 -17.38 8.13
N HIS A 172 2.47 -17.55 7.79
CA HIS A 172 2.97 -18.84 7.27
C HIS A 172 4.48 -18.98 7.38
N LYS A 173 5.04 -19.97 8.11
CA LYS A 173 6.48 -20.35 8.09
C LYS A 173 7.49 -19.19 7.96
N GLY A 174 7.31 -18.11 8.73
CA GLY A 174 8.18 -16.92 8.70
C GLY A 174 7.71 -15.77 7.81
N PHE A 175 6.75 -15.97 6.92
CA PHE A 175 6.05 -14.90 6.20
C PHE A 175 5.20 -14.07 7.16
N ALA A 176 5.31 -12.75 7.01
CA ALA A 176 4.56 -11.77 7.78
C ALA A 176 4.09 -10.61 6.89
N LEU A 177 3.00 -9.97 7.30
CA LEU A 177 2.64 -8.62 6.88
C LEU A 177 3.24 -7.64 7.90
N HIS A 178 4.05 -6.68 7.46
CA HIS A 178 4.76 -5.73 8.32
C HIS A 178 5.02 -4.40 7.60
#